data_AF-A0A8H5NRZ0-F1
#
_entry.id   AF-A0A8H5NRZ0-F1
#
_cell.length_a   1.000
_cell.length_b   1.000
_cell.length_c   1.000
_cell.angle_alpha   90.00
_cell.angle_beta   90.00
_cell.angle_gamma   90.00
#
_symmetry.space_group_name_H-M   'P 1'
#
loop_
_entity.id
_entity.type
_entity.pdbx_description
1 polymer ?
#
loop_
_entity_poly.entity_id
_entity_poly.type
_entity_poly.pdbx_seq_one_letter_code
_entity_poly.pdbx_strand_id
1 'polypeptide(L)'
;MAASSFHPFPRLPTELRLQIWTAACLCHRPSDYRIHYTDVEPTSTEGTLPPSYAFTACLADGDNDSACLTNGGLWKACKESRDVMIQHSRIDGHRCAKNGILGNTEDWYLPVCARHDIFCIKSKTLNTPDDHDEAWQIQIPGLSPKGSQMMDINNIAFEFDETWNRDMPKSYYDLMWEKSARGFLSCFLYNKSRHVKTTPNIWIILKNSQWALDHRRGSGSARHGYDTEYVQMIPQFSSRLCLGTRDFDGVLENAKTFIRTLEDLYEANENEYGNVSWSPFQFYDIFKISQNFLFLALRRRHMQNDFSTDRAG
;
A
#
# COMPACT_ATOMS: atom_id res chain seq x y z
N MET A 1 -41.90 -6.26 35.66
CA MET A 1 -40.69 -5.42 35.57
C MET A 1 -40.50 -5.05 34.12
N ALA A 2 -40.58 -3.77 33.76
CA ALA A 2 -40.33 -3.32 32.40
C ALA A 2 -39.54 -2.01 32.47
N ALA A 3 -38.24 -2.07 32.22
CA ALA A 3 -37.48 -0.91 31.78
C ALA A 3 -37.28 -1.12 30.27
N SER A 4 -38.19 -0.57 29.46
CA SER A 4 -38.11 -0.67 27.99
C SER A 4 -38.10 0.69 27.31
N SER A 5 -37.48 1.70 27.92
CA SER A 5 -37.17 2.94 27.21
C SER A 5 -35.73 2.90 26.74
N PHE A 6 -35.52 2.62 25.46
CA PHE A 6 -34.26 2.94 24.80
C PHE A 6 -34.13 4.46 24.72
N HIS A 7 -33.16 5.03 25.43
CA HIS A 7 -32.83 6.44 25.28
C HIS A 7 -32.07 6.66 23.97
N PRO A 8 -32.43 7.68 23.17
CA PRO A 8 -31.66 8.01 21.98
C PRO A 8 -30.23 8.40 22.38
N PHE A 9 -29.25 8.09 21.53
CA PHE A 9 -27.82 8.26 21.81
C PHE A 9 -27.46 9.61 22.47
N PRO A 10 -27.95 10.77 21.99
CA PRO A 10 -27.61 12.07 22.59
C PRO A 10 -28.10 12.28 24.02
N ARG A 11 -29.06 11.46 24.49
CA ARG A 11 -29.62 11.51 25.86
C ARG A 11 -28.94 10.54 26.81
N LEU A 12 -27.96 9.76 26.35
CA LEU A 12 -27.18 8.90 27.22
C LEU A 12 -26.20 9.73 28.08
N PRO A 13 -25.92 9.29 29.32
CA PRO A 13 -24.80 9.79 30.10
C PRO A 13 -23.50 9.84 29.29
N THR A 14 -22.68 10.85 29.54
CA THR A 14 -21.43 11.08 28.79
C THR A 14 -20.52 9.86 28.81
N GLU A 15 -20.43 9.17 29.94
CA GLU A 15 -19.62 7.98 30.12
C GLU A 15 -20.05 6.86 29.16
N LEU A 16 -21.36 6.65 28.98
CA LEU A 16 -21.89 5.65 28.06
C LEU A 16 -21.66 6.05 26.60
N ARG A 17 -21.82 7.33 26.26
CA ARG A 17 -21.54 7.84 24.90
C ARG A 17 -20.07 7.63 24.53
N LEU A 18 -19.16 7.95 25.44
CA LEU A 18 -17.71 7.73 25.25
C LEU A 18 -17.37 6.24 25.14
N GLN A 19 -17.99 5.38 25.94
CA GLN A 19 -17.80 3.92 25.81
C GLN A 19 -18.27 3.39 24.46
N ILE A 20 -19.42 3.85 23.97
CA ILE A 20 -19.94 3.47 22.66
C ILE A 20 -18.99 3.96 21.55
N TRP A 21 -18.53 5.20 21.60
CA TRP A 21 -17.56 5.69 20.61
C TRP A 21 -16.24 4.93 20.65
N THR A 22 -15.75 4.61 21.84
CA THR A 22 -14.52 3.84 22.01
C THR A 22 -14.68 2.42 21.47
N ALA A 23 -15.83 1.79 21.71
CA ALA A 23 -16.14 0.46 21.20
C ALA A 23 -16.39 0.45 19.68
N ALA A 24 -16.87 1.56 19.12
CA ALA A 24 -17.08 1.70 17.68
C ALA A 24 -15.78 1.95 16.92
N CYS A 25 -14.76 2.50 17.57
CA CYS A 25 -13.43 2.61 16.98
C CYS A 25 -12.89 1.21 16.67
N LEU A 26 -12.65 0.91 15.40
CA LEU A 26 -12.05 -0.36 15.00
C LEU A 26 -10.59 -0.41 15.49
N CYS A 27 -10.35 -1.12 16.59
CA CYS A 27 -9.02 -1.36 17.13
C CYS A 27 -8.12 -2.02 16.07
N HIS A 28 -6.89 -1.53 15.96
CA HIS A 28 -5.87 -2.11 15.10
C HIS A 28 -5.41 -3.42 15.73
N ARG A 29 -5.63 -4.56 15.08
CA ARG A 29 -4.86 -5.75 15.45
C ARG A 29 -3.45 -5.55 14.88
N PRO A 30 -2.38 -5.81 15.64
CA PRO A 30 -1.00 -5.70 15.15
C PRO A 30 -0.69 -6.57 13.91
N SER A 31 -1.58 -7.51 13.56
CA SER A 31 -1.49 -8.40 12.41
C SER A 31 -2.23 -7.91 11.17
N ASP A 32 -3.06 -6.87 11.29
CA ASP A 32 -4.00 -6.46 10.24
C ASP A 32 -3.41 -5.31 9.43
N TYR A 33 -2.83 -5.64 8.28
CA TYR A 33 -2.37 -4.65 7.31
C TYR A 33 -3.58 -4.00 6.64
N ARG A 34 -3.63 -2.68 6.63
CA ARG A 34 -4.63 -1.91 5.88
C ARG A 34 -4.04 -1.38 4.58
N ILE A 35 -4.85 -1.34 3.52
CA ILE A 35 -4.46 -0.80 2.23
C ILE A 35 -5.12 0.56 2.05
N HIS A 36 -4.32 1.57 1.75
CA HIS A 36 -4.74 2.93 1.46
C HIS A 36 -4.29 3.31 0.07
N TYR A 37 -5.18 3.86 -0.74
CA TYR A 37 -4.87 4.36 -2.07
C TYR A 37 -4.48 5.83 -1.95
N THR A 38 -3.29 6.15 -2.43
CA THR A 38 -2.70 7.47 -2.25
C THR A 38 -2.14 8.04 -3.54
N ASP A 39 -2.34 9.33 -3.71
CA ASP A 39 -1.58 10.12 -4.67
C ASP A 39 -0.30 10.62 -3.99
N VAL A 40 0.77 10.78 -4.77
CA VAL A 40 2.06 11.26 -4.30
C VAL A 40 2.43 12.53 -5.06
N GLU A 41 2.84 13.55 -4.32
CA GLU A 41 3.27 14.84 -4.86
C GLU A 41 4.65 15.19 -4.33
N PRO A 42 5.51 15.85 -5.12
CA PRO A 42 6.79 16.36 -4.64
C PRO A 42 6.58 17.31 -3.46
N THR A 43 7.35 17.16 -2.38
CA THR A 43 7.25 18.07 -1.25
C THR A 43 7.74 19.46 -1.66
N SER A 44 6.83 20.45 -1.75
CA SER A 44 7.17 21.85 -2.01
C SER A 44 7.69 22.53 -0.74
N THR A 45 8.93 22.24 -0.34
CA THR A 45 9.60 23.03 0.70
C THR A 45 10.15 24.32 0.11
N GLU A 46 9.35 25.38 0.11
CA GLU A 46 9.89 26.74 0.04
C GLU A 46 10.79 26.97 1.28
N GLY A 47 12.10 27.02 1.05
CA GLY A 47 13.05 27.64 2.00
C GLY A 47 14.05 26.72 2.73
N THR A 48 13.98 25.40 2.62
CA THR A 48 15.07 24.52 3.09
C THR A 48 15.03 23.22 2.32
N LEU A 49 16.04 22.96 1.48
CA LEU A 49 16.18 21.69 0.78
C LEU A 49 16.33 20.57 1.83
N PRO A 50 15.40 19.60 1.91
CA PRO A 50 15.70 18.36 2.62
C PRO A 50 16.87 17.67 1.89
N PRO A 51 17.76 16.96 2.62
CA PRO A 51 18.89 16.22 2.03
C PRO A 51 18.46 14.97 1.22
N SER A 52 17.20 14.93 0.77
CA SER A 52 16.53 13.80 0.13
C SER A 52 15.31 14.28 -0.66
N TYR A 53 15.10 13.76 -1.87
CA TYR A 53 13.86 13.94 -2.61
C TYR A 53 12.69 13.27 -1.89
N ALA A 54 11.87 14.10 -1.23
CA ALA A 54 10.70 13.68 -0.50
C ALA A 54 9.42 13.86 -1.32
N PHE A 55 8.55 12.86 -1.24
CA PHE A 55 7.18 12.93 -1.75
C PHE A 55 6.22 12.90 -0.58
N THR A 56 5.18 13.73 -0.64
CA THR A 56 4.08 13.68 0.32
C THR A 56 2.98 12.81 -0.24
N ALA A 57 2.56 11.79 0.52
CA ALA A 57 1.41 10.96 0.20
C ALA A 57 0.12 11.54 0.80
N CYS A 58 -0.92 11.64 -0.02
CA CYS A 58 -2.27 12.07 0.34
C CYS A 58 -3.29 11.04 -0.16
N LEU A 59 -4.51 11.02 0.42
CA LEU A 59 -5.57 10.13 -0.05
C LEU A 59 -5.84 10.42 -1.53
N ALA A 60 -5.89 9.36 -2.34
CA ALA A 60 -6.07 9.53 -3.78
C ALA A 60 -7.42 10.20 -4.10
N ASP A 61 -7.39 11.15 -5.04
CA ASP A 61 -8.58 11.92 -5.39
C ASP A 61 -9.67 11.02 -6.01
N GLY A 62 -10.85 11.06 -5.39
CA GLY A 62 -12.00 10.23 -5.75
C GLY A 62 -11.94 8.79 -5.23
N ASP A 63 -10.96 8.44 -4.40
CA ASP A 63 -10.87 7.09 -3.84
C ASP A 63 -11.95 6.81 -2.80
N ASN A 64 -12.58 5.64 -2.94
CA ASN A 64 -13.57 5.11 -2.00
C ASN A 64 -13.18 3.74 -1.43
N ASP A 65 -12.03 3.19 -1.83
CA ASP A 65 -11.63 1.82 -1.49
C ASP A 65 -10.55 1.75 -0.40
N SER A 66 -10.03 2.90 0.07
CA SER A 66 -9.05 2.96 1.16
C SER A 66 -9.64 2.50 2.49
N ALA A 67 -8.92 1.64 3.20
CA ALA A 67 -9.31 1.18 4.52
C ALA A 67 -9.41 2.29 5.58
N CYS A 68 -8.71 3.41 5.40
CA CYS A 68 -8.85 4.56 6.28
C CYS A 68 -10.27 5.14 6.28
N LEU A 69 -11.03 4.95 5.19
CA LEU A 69 -12.41 5.43 5.05
C LEU A 69 -13.41 4.64 5.90
N THR A 70 -13.07 3.44 6.39
CA THR A 70 -13.95 2.62 7.24
C THR A 70 -14.35 3.37 8.52
N ASN A 71 -13.46 4.21 9.06
CA ASN A 71 -13.76 5.06 10.22
C ASN A 71 -14.26 6.47 9.82
N GLY A 72 -14.47 6.74 8.54
CA GLY A 72 -14.89 8.06 8.04
C GLY A 72 -16.26 8.49 8.57
N GLY A 73 -17.18 7.54 8.76
CA GLY A 73 -18.48 7.79 9.38
C GLY A 73 -18.37 8.27 10.83
N LEU A 74 -17.50 7.64 11.62
CA LEU A 74 -17.23 8.05 13.01
C LEU A 74 -16.60 9.45 13.07
N TRP A 75 -15.67 9.74 12.16
CA TRP A 75 -15.04 11.05 12.10
C TRP A 75 -16.03 12.16 11.73
N LYS A 76 -16.99 11.87 10.83
CA LYS A 76 -18.01 12.84 10.40
C LYS A 76 -19.18 13.00 11.37
N ALA A 77 -19.37 12.07 12.31
CA ALA A 77 -20.56 12.01 13.16
C ALA A 77 -20.74 13.27 14.05
N CYS A 78 -19.75 13.58 14.89
CA CYS A 78 -19.76 14.76 15.76
C CYS A 78 -18.37 15.03 16.36
N LYS A 79 -18.20 16.18 17.05
CA LYS A 79 -16.93 16.53 17.73
C LYS A 79 -16.52 15.46 18.75
N GLU A 80 -17.45 14.95 19.55
CA GLU A 80 -17.15 13.95 20.58
C GLU A 80 -16.57 12.66 19.98
N SER A 81 -17.17 12.16 18.90
CA SER A 81 -16.67 10.99 18.18
C SER A 81 -15.25 11.22 17.64
N ARG A 82 -14.99 12.41 17.06
CA ARG A 82 -13.64 12.79 16.58
C ARG A 82 -12.61 12.83 17.71
N ASP A 83 -12.96 13.42 18.84
CA ASP A 83 -12.05 13.53 20.00
C ASP A 83 -11.69 12.13 20.52
N VAL A 84 -12.66 11.22 20.58
CA VAL A 84 -12.43 9.80 20.94
C VAL A 84 -11.52 9.11 19.93
N MET A 85 -11.73 9.27 18.62
CA MET A 85 -10.86 8.69 17.60
C MET A 85 -9.41 9.19 17.70
N ILE A 86 -9.22 10.51 17.89
CA ILE A 86 -7.90 11.12 18.08
C ILE A 86 -7.25 10.56 19.35
N GLN A 87 -7.99 10.39 20.43
CA GLN A 87 -7.45 9.80 21.66
C GLN A 87 -7.12 8.32 21.50
N HIS A 88 -8.00 7.55 20.86
CA HIS A 88 -7.83 6.11 20.63
C HIS A 88 -6.60 5.81 19.77
N SER A 89 -6.41 6.56 18.68
CA SER A 89 -5.18 6.48 17.86
C SER A 89 -3.88 6.81 18.61
N ARG A 90 -3.94 7.52 19.75
CA ARG A 90 -2.77 7.79 20.61
C ARG A 90 -2.52 6.68 21.63
N ILE A 91 -3.57 6.02 22.11
CA ILE A 91 -3.50 4.97 23.14
C ILE A 91 -2.87 3.69 22.59
N ASP A 92 -3.12 3.37 21.32
CA ASP A 92 -2.57 2.17 20.67
C ASP A 92 -1.03 2.18 20.54
N GLY A 93 -0.33 3.27 20.92
CA GLY A 93 1.15 3.34 20.95
C GLY A 93 1.82 3.21 19.58
N HIS A 94 1.05 2.96 18.53
CA HIS A 94 1.50 2.90 17.16
C HIS A 94 1.70 4.31 16.62
N ARG A 95 2.78 4.48 15.84
CA ARG A 95 3.17 5.76 15.25
C ARG A 95 2.20 6.13 14.13
N CYS A 96 1.00 6.58 14.51
CA CYS A 96 -0.05 6.93 13.58
C CYS A 96 0.31 8.20 12.80
N ALA A 97 0.01 8.19 11.51
CA ALA A 97 0.11 9.32 10.61
C ALA A 97 -1.28 9.77 10.14
N LYS A 98 -1.31 10.94 9.51
CA LYS A 98 -2.48 11.57 8.94
C LYS A 98 -2.50 11.33 7.44
N ASN A 99 -3.43 10.53 6.94
CA ASN A 99 -3.72 10.54 5.51
C ASN A 99 -4.70 11.66 5.21
N GLY A 100 -4.22 12.72 4.54
CA GLY A 100 -5.00 13.91 4.24
C GLY A 100 -6.03 13.63 3.16
N ILE A 101 -7.29 14.02 3.40
CA ILE A 101 -8.27 14.18 2.32
C ILE A 101 -8.21 15.65 1.92
N LEU A 102 -7.72 15.93 0.72
CA LEU A 102 -7.68 17.29 0.20
C LEU A 102 -9.13 17.76 -0.04
N GLY A 103 -9.61 18.70 0.78
CA GLY A 103 -10.97 19.21 0.71
C GLY A 103 -11.02 20.72 0.92
N ASN A 104 -11.92 21.41 0.23
CA ASN A 104 -11.92 22.88 0.06
C ASN A 104 -12.14 23.74 1.32
N THR A 105 -12.40 23.18 2.52
CA THR A 105 -12.84 24.01 3.67
C THR A 105 -12.26 23.67 5.04
N GLU A 106 -11.73 22.47 5.27
CA GLU A 106 -10.92 22.10 6.45
C GLU A 106 -10.02 20.93 6.03
N ASP A 107 -8.75 20.89 6.43
CA ASP A 107 -7.90 19.72 6.16
C ASP A 107 -8.40 18.52 6.99
N TRP A 108 -8.96 17.51 6.30
CA TRP A 108 -9.42 16.28 6.94
C TRP A 108 -8.28 15.27 6.99
N TYR A 109 -8.18 14.54 8.10
CA TYR A 109 -7.15 13.53 8.26
C TYR A 109 -7.74 12.24 8.79
N LEU A 110 -7.44 11.13 8.12
CA LEU A 110 -7.79 9.80 8.60
C LEU A 110 -6.55 9.14 9.23
N PRO A 111 -6.69 8.53 10.42
CA PRO A 111 -5.57 7.87 11.08
C PRO A 111 -5.14 6.64 10.29
N VAL A 112 -3.84 6.58 9.99
CA VAL A 112 -3.18 5.43 9.34
C VAL A 112 -1.89 5.09 10.06
N CYS A 113 -1.33 3.91 9.84
CA CYS A 113 -0.05 3.51 10.40
C CYS A 113 1.05 3.47 9.32
N ALA A 114 1.77 4.57 9.11
CA ALA A 114 2.77 4.71 8.02
C ALA A 114 3.78 3.55 7.92
N ARG A 115 4.17 2.99 9.08
CA ARG A 115 5.17 1.91 9.17
C ARG A 115 4.60 0.49 9.04
N HIS A 116 3.28 0.33 9.14
CA HIS A 116 2.62 -0.98 9.13
C HIS A 116 1.67 -1.14 7.95
N ASP A 117 0.84 -0.13 7.68
CA ASP A 117 -0.11 -0.13 6.56
C ASP A 117 0.60 -0.13 5.21
N ILE A 118 -0.15 -0.48 4.18
CA ILE A 118 0.28 -0.54 2.78
C ILE A 118 -0.34 0.63 2.02
N PHE A 119 0.50 1.40 1.33
CA PHE A 119 0.08 2.58 0.58
C PHE A 119 0.19 2.29 -0.91
N CYS A 120 -0.95 2.07 -1.56
CA CYS A 120 -1.04 1.82 -2.99
C CYS A 120 -1.02 3.15 -3.76
N ILE A 121 0.03 3.36 -4.54
CA ILE A 121 0.21 4.60 -5.30
C ILE A 121 -0.69 4.58 -6.53
N LYS A 122 -1.52 5.61 -6.66
CA LYS A 122 -2.46 5.82 -7.78
C LYS A 122 -2.07 6.95 -8.73
N SER A 123 -1.08 7.76 -8.34
CA SER A 123 -0.79 9.10 -8.86
C SER A 123 -1.07 9.30 -10.35
N LYS A 124 -1.91 10.29 -10.63
CA LYS A 124 -2.31 10.75 -11.98
C LYS A 124 -1.20 11.60 -12.65
N THR A 125 -0.24 12.10 -11.87
CA THR A 125 0.85 12.98 -12.34
C THR A 125 2.19 12.50 -11.77
N LEU A 126 2.68 11.41 -12.34
CA LEU A 126 3.97 10.82 -11.99
C LEU A 126 5.08 11.55 -12.76
N ASN A 127 5.55 12.68 -12.21
CA ASN A 127 6.80 13.28 -12.64
C ASN A 127 7.92 12.69 -11.77
N THR A 128 8.84 12.00 -12.41
CA THR A 128 10.04 11.46 -11.78
C THR A 128 11.08 12.59 -11.70
N PRO A 129 11.68 12.85 -10.53
CA PRO A 129 12.72 13.87 -10.44
C PRO A 129 13.94 13.47 -11.28
N ASP A 130 14.60 14.48 -11.85
CA ASP A 130 15.75 14.34 -12.76
C ASP A 130 17.03 13.87 -12.05
N ASP A 131 17.07 13.93 -10.71
CA ASP A 131 18.25 13.56 -9.92
C ASP A 131 18.04 12.20 -9.23
N HIS A 132 18.78 11.21 -9.71
CA HIS A 132 18.70 9.82 -9.28
C HIS A 132 19.76 9.44 -8.25
N ASP A 133 20.63 10.37 -7.85
CA ASP A 133 21.75 10.10 -6.93
C ASP A 133 21.38 10.27 -5.45
N GLU A 134 20.24 10.90 -5.16
CA GLU A 134 19.72 11.06 -3.79
C GLU A 134 18.69 9.99 -3.43
N ALA A 135 18.68 9.56 -2.16
CA ALA A 135 17.71 8.60 -1.66
C ALA A 135 16.29 9.18 -1.67
N TRP A 136 15.33 8.45 -2.22
CA TRP A 136 13.94 8.85 -2.28
C TRP A 136 13.18 8.40 -1.04
N GLN A 137 12.33 9.29 -0.52
CA GLN A 137 11.46 9.00 0.61
C GLN A 137 10.02 9.38 0.28
N ILE A 138 9.09 8.45 0.49
CA ILE A 138 7.66 8.76 0.45
C ILE A 138 7.21 8.91 1.89
N GLN A 139 6.73 10.10 2.21
CA GLN A 139 6.41 10.54 3.54
C GLN A 139 4.94 10.89 3.66
N ILE A 140 4.43 10.78 4.87
CA ILE A 140 3.08 11.16 5.24
C ILE A 140 3.12 12.04 6.49
N PRO A 141 2.30 13.11 6.60
CA PRO A 141 2.30 13.95 7.78
C PRO A 141 1.95 13.16 9.06
N GLY A 142 2.79 13.25 10.10
CA GLY A 142 2.56 12.55 11.37
C GLY A 142 1.44 13.17 12.22
N LEU A 143 0.79 12.34 13.04
CA LEU A 143 -0.13 12.79 14.10
C LEU A 143 0.66 13.23 15.35
N SER A 144 1.35 14.37 15.31
CA SER A 144 2.02 14.93 16.50
C SER A 144 1.39 16.24 16.97
N PRO A 145 1.11 16.40 18.29
CA PRO A 145 0.62 17.65 18.85
C PRO A 145 1.71 18.75 18.93
N LYS A 146 2.99 18.42 18.68
CA LYS A 146 4.12 19.37 18.70
C LYS A 146 4.48 19.93 17.31
N GLY A 147 3.66 19.67 16.29
CA GLY A 147 3.91 20.04 14.89
C GLY A 147 4.07 18.82 13.98
N SER A 148 3.81 18.99 12.68
CA SER A 148 3.80 17.95 11.66
C SER A 148 5.19 17.36 11.40
N GLN A 149 5.57 16.32 12.14
CA GLN A 149 6.73 15.50 11.78
C GLN A 149 6.35 14.61 10.60
N MET A 150 7.06 14.70 9.48
CA MET A 150 6.89 13.77 8.36
C MET A 150 7.34 12.36 8.76
N MET A 151 6.62 11.36 8.27
CA MET A 151 6.87 9.95 8.57
C MET A 151 7.07 9.16 7.29
N ASP A 152 8.19 8.43 7.18
CA ASP A 152 8.41 7.53 6.05
C ASP A 152 7.40 6.37 6.06
N ILE A 153 6.90 6.05 4.87
CA ILE A 153 6.07 4.88 4.61
C ILE A 153 6.98 3.65 4.40
N ASN A 154 6.65 2.54 5.06
CA ASN A 154 7.44 1.31 4.96
C ASN A 154 6.94 0.31 3.90
N ASN A 155 5.69 0.42 3.46
CA ASN A 155 5.10 -0.52 2.51
C ASN A 155 4.39 0.24 1.40
N ILE A 156 4.97 0.20 0.20
CA ILE A 156 4.42 0.82 -0.99
C ILE A 156 3.83 -0.28 -1.87
N ALA A 157 2.66 -0.04 -2.44
CA ALA A 157 2.04 -0.95 -3.40
C ALA A 157 1.79 -0.28 -4.75
N PHE A 158 1.78 -1.11 -5.78
CA PHE A 158 1.33 -0.76 -7.12
C PHE A 158 0.28 -1.78 -7.58
N GLU A 159 -0.78 -1.30 -8.20
CA GLU A 159 -1.71 -2.18 -8.91
C GLU A 159 -1.10 -2.59 -10.24
N PHE A 160 -0.99 -3.89 -10.45
CA PHE A 160 -0.53 -4.41 -11.72
C PHE A 160 -1.62 -4.26 -12.78
N ASP A 161 -1.21 -3.75 -13.93
CA ASP A 161 -2.02 -3.68 -15.14
C ASP A 161 -1.33 -4.52 -16.21
N GLU A 162 -2.05 -5.45 -16.83
CA GLU A 162 -1.49 -6.34 -17.86
C GLU A 162 -0.95 -5.59 -19.09
N THR A 163 -1.44 -4.36 -19.32
CA THR A 163 -0.91 -3.48 -20.36
C THR A 163 0.53 -3.05 -20.09
N TRP A 164 1.07 -3.25 -18.88
CA TRP A 164 2.48 -2.97 -18.57
C TRP A 164 3.46 -3.80 -19.40
N ASN A 165 3.03 -4.91 -20.01
CA ASN A 165 3.86 -5.69 -20.93
C ASN A 165 3.82 -5.18 -22.38
N ARG A 166 2.97 -4.20 -22.70
CA ARG A 166 2.83 -3.64 -24.05
C ARG A 166 3.79 -2.48 -24.24
N ASP A 167 4.30 -2.31 -25.46
CA ASP A 167 5.14 -1.16 -25.82
C ASP A 167 6.29 -0.93 -24.83
N MET A 168 6.96 -2.02 -24.42
CA MET A 168 8.11 -1.93 -23.54
C MET A 168 9.26 -1.20 -24.26
N PRO A 169 9.87 -0.19 -23.62
CA PRO A 169 10.97 0.54 -24.21
C PRO A 169 12.24 -0.32 -24.26
N LYS A 170 13.24 0.15 -25.02
CA LYS A 170 14.51 -0.56 -25.22
C LYS A 170 15.52 -0.32 -24.09
N SER A 171 15.40 0.79 -23.38
CA SER A 171 16.27 1.15 -22.27
C SER A 171 15.49 1.21 -20.96
N TYR A 172 16.16 0.87 -19.87
CA TYR A 172 15.63 1.05 -18.52
C TYR A 172 15.38 2.53 -18.20
N TYR A 173 16.23 3.43 -18.69
CA TYR A 173 16.03 4.88 -18.53
C TYR A 173 14.79 5.36 -19.29
N ASP A 174 14.56 4.91 -20.53
CA ASP A 174 13.32 5.27 -21.24
C ASP A 174 12.06 4.87 -20.45
N LEU A 175 12.09 3.69 -19.79
CA LEU A 175 10.99 3.23 -18.94
C LEU A 175 10.79 4.12 -17.71
N MET A 176 11.88 4.50 -17.05
CA MET A 176 11.85 5.39 -15.89
C MET A 176 11.22 6.76 -16.20
N TRP A 177 11.35 7.27 -17.44
CA TRP A 177 10.84 8.58 -17.85
C TRP A 177 9.37 8.51 -18.29
N GLU A 178 8.79 7.32 -18.36
CA GLU A 178 7.37 7.18 -18.63
C GLU A 178 6.55 7.79 -17.49
N LYS A 179 5.59 8.64 -17.87
CA LYS A 179 4.57 9.18 -16.95
C LYS A 179 3.49 8.14 -16.67
N SER A 180 3.91 6.99 -16.14
CA SER A 180 3.09 5.81 -15.92
C SER A 180 3.44 5.17 -14.58
N ALA A 181 2.54 4.34 -14.04
CA ALA A 181 2.79 3.61 -12.80
C ALA A 181 4.00 2.67 -12.88
N ARG A 182 4.24 2.05 -14.05
CA ARG A 182 5.43 1.21 -14.29
C ARG A 182 6.71 2.02 -14.40
N GLY A 183 6.66 3.25 -14.94
CA GLY A 183 7.80 4.15 -14.96
C GLY A 183 8.21 4.60 -13.57
N PHE A 184 7.23 5.02 -12.75
CA PHE A 184 7.49 5.38 -11.35
C PHE A 184 8.00 4.20 -10.52
N LEU A 185 7.45 3.00 -10.70
CA LEU A 185 7.98 1.78 -10.08
C LEU A 185 9.44 1.52 -10.48
N SER A 186 9.78 1.72 -11.75
CA SER A 186 11.14 1.52 -12.27
C SER A 186 12.12 2.50 -11.65
N CYS A 187 11.72 3.76 -11.49
CA CYS A 187 12.50 4.75 -10.74
C CYS A 187 12.70 4.35 -9.28
N PHE A 188 11.64 3.83 -8.66
CA PHE A 188 11.69 3.37 -7.28
C PHE A 188 12.70 2.24 -7.07
N LEU A 189 12.75 1.29 -8.01
CA LEU A 189 13.70 0.17 -8.00
C LEU A 189 15.14 0.63 -8.25
N TYR A 190 15.33 1.58 -9.17
CA TYR A 190 16.65 2.17 -9.44
C TYR A 190 17.18 2.88 -8.19
N ASN A 191 16.35 3.69 -7.54
CA ASN A 191 16.73 4.32 -6.28
C ASN A 191 17.07 3.28 -5.20
N LYS A 192 16.29 2.20 -5.13
CA LYS A 192 16.52 1.10 -4.19
C LYS A 192 17.83 0.34 -4.42
N SER A 193 18.27 0.18 -5.67
CA SER A 193 19.55 -0.48 -5.98
C SER A 193 20.75 0.36 -5.52
N ARG A 194 20.63 1.69 -5.54
CA ARG A 194 21.67 2.63 -5.12
C ARG A 194 21.66 2.91 -3.61
N HIS A 195 20.51 2.79 -2.94
CA HIS A 195 20.32 3.21 -1.53
C HIS A 195 19.71 2.13 -0.63
N VAL A 196 20.45 1.05 -0.37
CA VAL A 196 19.97 -0.18 0.33
C VAL A 196 19.42 0.03 1.76
N LYS A 197 19.85 1.06 2.50
CA LYS A 197 19.63 1.10 3.96
C LYS A 197 18.24 1.58 4.43
N THR A 198 17.41 2.17 3.56
CA THR A 198 16.15 2.82 4.00
C THR A 198 14.97 2.64 3.06
N THR A 199 15.02 1.70 2.12
CA THR A 199 13.96 1.57 1.11
C THR A 199 12.79 0.72 1.60
N PRO A 200 11.54 1.14 1.40
CA PRO A 200 10.36 0.38 1.77
C PRO A 200 10.21 -0.94 1.00
N ASN A 201 9.31 -1.78 1.51
CA ASN A 201 8.84 -2.97 0.84
C ASN A 201 7.97 -2.57 -0.36
N ILE A 202 8.15 -3.27 -1.48
CA ILE A 202 7.36 -3.05 -2.71
C ILE A 202 6.38 -4.20 -2.85
N TRP A 203 5.09 -3.86 -2.92
CA TRP A 203 3.98 -4.78 -3.10
C TRP A 203 3.37 -4.62 -4.49
N ILE A 204 3.03 -5.73 -5.14
CA ILE A 204 2.26 -5.75 -6.38
C ILE A 204 0.87 -6.32 -6.07
N ILE A 205 -0.18 -5.54 -6.35
CA ILE A 205 -1.58 -5.93 -6.18
C ILE A 205 -2.11 -6.47 -7.51
N LEU A 206 -2.52 -7.73 -7.52
CA LEU A 206 -3.15 -8.39 -8.66
C LEU A 206 -4.68 -8.38 -8.46
N LYS A 207 -5.35 -7.30 -8.87
CA LYS A 207 -6.81 -7.13 -8.64
C LYS A 207 -7.67 -8.16 -9.36
N ASN A 208 -7.27 -8.57 -10.56
CA ASN A 208 -8.06 -9.47 -11.42
C ASN A 208 -7.69 -10.94 -11.26
N SER A 209 -6.71 -11.29 -10.42
CA SER A 209 -6.30 -12.68 -10.27
C SER A 209 -7.24 -13.41 -9.30
N GLN A 210 -7.89 -14.48 -9.76
CA GLN A 210 -8.54 -15.43 -8.87
C GLN A 210 -7.50 -16.29 -8.16
N TRP A 211 -7.45 -16.19 -6.83
CA TRP A 211 -6.58 -17.01 -6.00
C TRP A 211 -7.37 -17.92 -5.08
N ALA A 212 -7.16 -19.23 -5.22
CA ALA A 212 -7.56 -20.22 -4.23
C ALA A 212 -6.30 -20.66 -3.48
N LEU A 213 -6.16 -20.23 -2.22
CA LEU A 213 -5.15 -20.79 -1.33
C LEU A 213 -5.55 -22.24 -1.03
N ASP A 214 -4.65 -23.19 -1.27
CA ASP A 214 -4.85 -24.58 -0.86
C ASP A 214 -5.04 -24.63 0.67
N HIS A 215 -6.18 -25.17 1.13
CA HIS A 215 -6.64 -25.17 2.53
C HIS A 215 -5.63 -25.77 3.53
N ARG A 216 -4.57 -26.43 3.05
CA ARG A 216 -3.56 -27.10 3.87
C ARG A 216 -2.45 -26.20 4.40
N ARG A 217 -2.25 -24.99 3.86
CA ARG A 217 -1.34 -23.99 4.45
C ARG A 217 -2.19 -22.87 5.06
N GLY A 218 -2.05 -22.69 6.37
CA GLY A 218 -2.88 -21.81 7.18
C GLY A 218 -3.19 -20.48 6.52
N SER A 219 -4.42 -20.00 6.75
CA SER A 219 -4.90 -18.69 6.33
C SER A 219 -3.84 -17.63 6.65
N GLY A 220 -3.11 -17.15 5.63
CA GLY A 220 -2.24 -15.99 5.81
C GLY A 220 -3.05 -14.82 6.35
N SER A 221 -2.44 -13.95 7.17
CA SER A 221 -3.12 -12.77 7.69
C SER A 221 -3.66 -11.94 6.53
N ALA A 222 -4.97 -11.69 6.60
CA ALA A 222 -5.68 -10.91 5.62
C ALA A 222 -5.25 -9.45 5.68
N ARG A 223 -5.25 -8.79 4.52
CA ARG A 223 -5.04 -7.35 4.40
C ARG A 223 -6.31 -6.71 3.89
N HIS A 224 -6.70 -5.60 4.49
CA HIS A 224 -8.03 -5.06 4.27
C HIS A 224 -7.94 -3.72 3.52
N GLY A 225 -8.69 -3.59 2.43
CA GLY A 225 -9.13 -2.30 1.91
C GLY A 225 -10.41 -1.85 2.64
N TYR A 226 -11.26 -1.05 2.00
CA TYR A 226 -12.53 -0.61 2.57
C TYR A 226 -13.55 -1.76 2.73
N ASP A 227 -13.85 -2.48 1.63
CA ASP A 227 -14.68 -3.71 1.64
C ASP A 227 -13.98 -4.88 0.93
N THR A 228 -12.71 -4.70 0.57
CA THR A 228 -11.90 -5.71 -0.11
C THR A 228 -10.93 -6.36 0.85
N GLU A 229 -10.72 -7.66 0.67
CA GLU A 229 -9.79 -8.45 1.46
C GLU A 229 -8.75 -9.06 0.53
N TYR A 230 -7.47 -8.90 0.87
CA TYR A 230 -6.34 -9.38 0.10
C TYR A 230 -5.53 -10.38 0.93
N VAL A 231 -4.92 -11.34 0.24
CA VAL A 231 -4.00 -12.31 0.82
C VAL A 231 -2.63 -12.13 0.19
N GLN A 232 -1.59 -12.23 1.03
CA GLN A 232 -0.22 -12.26 0.52
C GLN A 232 0.04 -13.56 -0.20
N MET A 233 0.61 -13.41 -1.39
CA MET A 233 1.14 -14.51 -2.18
C MET A 233 2.65 -14.59 -1.95
N ILE A 234 3.15 -15.83 -1.90
CA ILE A 234 4.58 -16.11 -1.96
C ILE A 234 4.82 -16.80 -3.31
N PRO A 235 4.96 -16.03 -4.41
CA PRO A 235 5.31 -16.62 -5.68
C PRO A 235 6.72 -17.18 -5.58
N GLN A 236 6.86 -18.50 -5.74
CA GLN A 236 8.17 -19.13 -5.83
C GLN A 236 8.72 -18.86 -7.23
N PHE A 237 9.53 -17.81 -7.40
CA PHE A 237 10.20 -17.50 -8.66
C PHE A 237 11.23 -18.57 -9.09
N SER A 238 11.56 -19.53 -8.22
CA SER A 238 12.67 -20.48 -8.38
C SER A 238 12.31 -21.97 -8.34
N SER A 239 11.03 -22.38 -8.24
CA SER A 239 10.68 -23.82 -8.09
C SER A 239 9.73 -24.33 -9.18
N ARG A 240 10.17 -25.38 -9.90
CA ARG A 240 9.34 -26.14 -10.88
C ARG A 240 8.40 -27.18 -10.22
N LEU A 241 8.37 -27.28 -8.89
CA LEU A 241 7.71 -28.39 -8.17
C LEU A 241 6.39 -28.02 -7.45
N CYS A 242 5.79 -26.87 -7.75
CA CYS A 242 4.56 -26.45 -7.08
C CYS A 242 3.29 -26.97 -7.79
N LEU A 243 2.90 -28.20 -7.46
CA LEU A 243 1.66 -28.86 -7.91
C LEU A 243 0.35 -28.28 -7.30
N GLY A 244 0.37 -27.10 -6.68
CA GLY A 244 -0.77 -26.57 -5.89
C GLY A 244 -1.19 -25.13 -6.15
N THR A 245 -0.48 -24.37 -7.00
CA THR A 245 -0.82 -22.98 -7.32
C THR A 245 -1.51 -22.93 -8.68
N ARG A 246 -2.81 -22.63 -8.71
CA ARG A 246 -3.53 -22.36 -9.96
C ARG A 246 -3.69 -20.85 -10.09
N ASP A 247 -2.87 -20.24 -10.94
CA ASP A 247 -3.22 -18.95 -11.54
C ASP A 247 -4.32 -19.25 -12.56
N PHE A 248 -5.57 -18.94 -12.22
CA PHE A 248 -6.71 -19.26 -13.08
C PHE A 248 -6.85 -18.28 -14.26
N ASP A 249 -6.27 -17.09 -14.16
CA ASP A 249 -6.54 -15.99 -15.07
C ASP A 249 -5.29 -15.50 -15.83
N GLY A 250 -4.10 -16.04 -15.54
CA GLY A 250 -2.83 -15.71 -16.22
C GLY A 250 -2.20 -14.39 -15.78
N VAL A 251 -2.86 -13.66 -14.88
CA VAL A 251 -2.43 -12.35 -14.37
C VAL A 251 -1.08 -12.43 -13.64
N LEU A 252 -0.84 -13.51 -12.89
CA LEU A 252 0.43 -13.70 -12.18
C LEU A 252 1.56 -13.99 -13.16
N GLU A 253 1.30 -14.77 -14.22
CA GLU A 253 2.30 -14.98 -15.28
C GLU A 253 2.60 -13.71 -16.08
N ASN A 254 1.60 -12.86 -16.31
CA ASN A 254 1.81 -11.54 -16.91
C ASN A 254 2.67 -10.63 -16.01
N ALA A 255 2.43 -10.63 -14.69
CA ALA A 255 3.24 -9.89 -13.74
C ALA A 255 4.69 -10.42 -13.67
N LYS A 256 4.88 -11.74 -13.68
CA LYS A 256 6.21 -12.36 -13.75
C LYS A 256 6.94 -12.01 -15.03
N THR A 257 6.22 -11.99 -16.16
CA THR A 257 6.78 -11.59 -17.46
C THR A 257 7.29 -10.16 -17.41
N PHE A 258 6.48 -9.23 -16.88
CA PHE A 258 6.89 -7.83 -16.71
C PHE A 258 8.16 -7.72 -15.86
N ILE A 259 8.21 -8.41 -14.71
CA ILE A 259 9.36 -8.37 -13.79
C ILE A 259 10.62 -8.92 -14.43
N ARG A 260 10.54 -10.01 -15.21
CA ARG A 260 11.70 -10.54 -15.95
C ARG A 260 12.20 -9.55 -16.98
N THR A 261 11.30 -8.98 -17.78
CA THR A 261 11.67 -7.95 -18.76
C THR A 261 12.33 -6.75 -18.09
N LEU A 262 11.84 -6.34 -16.92
CA LEU A 262 12.41 -5.24 -16.14
C LEU A 262 13.83 -5.57 -15.64
N GLU A 263 14.06 -6.81 -15.19
CA GLU A 263 15.37 -7.32 -14.79
C GLU A 263 16.33 -7.36 -15.99
N ASP A 264 15.90 -7.87 -17.14
CA ASP A 264 16.69 -7.90 -18.38
C ASP A 264 17.09 -6.49 -18.84
N LEU A 265 16.16 -5.52 -18.81
CA LEU A 265 16.44 -4.12 -19.14
C LEU A 265 17.43 -3.47 -18.17
N TYR A 266 17.30 -3.77 -16.88
CA TYR A 266 18.19 -3.25 -15.85
C TYR A 266 19.63 -3.79 -16.02
N GLU A 267 19.76 -5.10 -16.24
CA GLU A 267 21.05 -5.75 -16.48
C GLU A 267 21.72 -5.26 -17.77
N ALA A 268 20.96 -5.09 -18.85
CA ALA A 268 21.48 -4.52 -20.10
C ALA A 268 22.06 -3.12 -19.87
N ASN A 269 21.36 -2.28 -19.11
CA ASN A 269 21.79 -0.92 -18.80
C ASN A 269 23.08 -0.88 -17.95
N GLU A 270 23.18 -1.68 -16.89
CA GLU A 270 24.40 -1.74 -16.06
C GLU A 270 25.62 -2.23 -16.88
N ASN A 271 25.41 -3.10 -17.87
CA ASN A 271 26.49 -3.56 -18.75
C ASN A 271 26.96 -2.50 -19.76
N GLU A 272 26.08 -1.62 -20.23
CA GLU A 272 26.43 -0.52 -21.14
C GLU A 272 27.23 0.59 -20.44
N TYR A 273 26.93 0.87 -19.16
CA TYR A 273 27.59 1.92 -18.37
C TYR A 273 28.69 1.41 -17.42
N GLY A 274 28.79 0.10 -17.21
CA GLY A 274 29.69 -0.57 -16.25
C GLY A 274 31.19 -0.57 -16.59
N ASN A 275 31.63 0.20 -17.60
CA ASN A 275 33.05 0.36 -17.95
C ASN A 275 33.75 1.49 -17.16
N VAL A 276 33.10 2.06 -16.15
CA VAL A 276 33.69 3.04 -15.22
C VAL A 276 34.08 2.35 -13.91
N SER A 277 35.32 1.86 -13.87
CA SER A 277 36.16 1.60 -12.68
C SER A 277 35.45 1.05 -11.42
N TRP A 278 35.25 -0.27 -11.37
CA TRP A 278 34.93 -0.98 -10.13
C TRP A 278 36.07 -0.88 -9.12
N SER A 279 35.79 -0.36 -7.92
CA SER A 279 36.66 -0.54 -6.75
C SER A 279 36.77 -2.04 -6.42
N PRO A 280 37.97 -2.61 -6.22
CA PRO A 280 38.15 -4.06 -6.10
C PRO A 280 37.59 -4.72 -4.82
N PHE A 281 36.89 -3.98 -3.95
CA PHE A 281 36.64 -4.41 -2.57
C PHE A 281 35.17 -4.51 -2.14
N GLN A 282 34.21 -4.58 -3.05
CA GLN A 282 32.81 -4.75 -2.67
C GLN A 282 32.15 -5.88 -3.47
N PHE A 283 32.22 -7.10 -2.92
CA PHE A 283 31.25 -8.16 -3.21
C PHE A 283 29.89 -7.73 -2.64
N TYR A 284 29.18 -6.85 -3.33
CA TYR A 284 27.75 -6.66 -3.08
C TYR A 284 27.01 -7.78 -3.81
N ASP A 285 26.06 -8.42 -3.12
CA ASP A 285 25.03 -9.23 -3.78
C ASP A 285 24.44 -8.40 -4.93
N ILE A 286 24.52 -8.92 -6.15
CA ILE A 286 23.96 -8.26 -7.34
C ILE A 286 22.49 -7.95 -7.03
N PHE A 287 22.10 -6.69 -7.17
CA PHE A 287 20.72 -6.26 -6.94
C PHE A 287 19.79 -7.00 -7.92
N LYS A 288 18.95 -7.90 -7.40
CA LYS A 288 17.98 -8.67 -8.21
C LYS A 288 16.60 -8.06 -8.07
N ILE A 289 16.09 -7.46 -9.15
CA ILE A 289 14.77 -6.84 -9.20
C ILE A 289 13.69 -7.83 -8.75
N SER A 290 13.77 -9.07 -9.23
CA SER A 290 12.81 -10.13 -8.92
C SER A 290 12.69 -10.46 -7.42
N GLN A 291 13.72 -10.19 -6.61
CA GLN A 291 13.72 -10.45 -5.17
C GLN A 291 13.13 -9.31 -4.33
N ASN A 292 12.80 -8.18 -4.94
CA ASN A 292 12.35 -6.97 -4.25
C ASN A 292 10.82 -6.82 -4.17
N PHE A 293 10.07 -7.79 -4.71
CA PHE A 293 8.61 -7.74 -4.78
C PHE A 293 7.92 -8.70 -3.83
N LEU A 294 6.88 -8.19 -3.17
CA LEU A 294 5.86 -8.95 -2.48
C LEU A 294 4.55 -8.84 -3.26
N PHE A 295 3.63 -9.79 -3.07
CA PHE A 295 2.43 -9.87 -3.91
C PHE A 295 1.16 -9.98 -3.09
N LEU A 296 0.09 -9.33 -3.55
CA LEU A 296 -1.25 -9.40 -2.99
C LEU A 296 -2.24 -9.82 -4.07
N ALA A 297 -3.13 -10.76 -3.74
CA ALA A 297 -4.28 -11.11 -4.56
C ALA A 297 -5.57 -10.97 -3.75
N LEU A 298 -6.68 -10.75 -4.44
CA LEU A 298 -8.01 -10.67 -3.83
C LEU A 298 -8.40 -12.01 -3.20
N ARG A 299 -8.87 -11.99 -1.95
CA ARG A 299 -9.38 -13.17 -1.24
C ARG A 299 -10.82 -13.42 -1.71
N ARG A 300 -11.08 -14.61 -2.25
CA ARG A 300 -12.45 -15.04 -2.56
C ARG A 300 -13.21 -15.30 -1.26
N ARG A 301 -14.32 -14.59 -1.02
CA ARG A 301 -15.36 -15.08 -0.10
C ARG A 301 -16.00 -16.28 -0.81
N HIS A 302 -15.93 -17.48 -0.21
CA HIS A 302 -16.59 -18.66 -0.77
C HIS A 302 -18.05 -18.31 -1.06
N MET A 303 -18.47 -18.34 -2.32
CA MET A 303 -19.89 -18.57 -2.60
C MET A 303 -20.18 -19.95 -2.04
N GLN A 304 -21.00 -20.02 -0.99
CA GLN A 304 -21.63 -21.27 -0.60
C GLN A 304 -22.37 -21.76 -1.85
N ASN A 305 -21.98 -22.94 -2.30
CA ASN A 305 -22.66 -23.65 -3.36
C ASN A 305 -24.14 -23.81 -2.97
N ASP A 306 -25.04 -23.08 -3.63
CA ASP A 306 -26.41 -23.51 -3.84
C ASP A 306 -26.41 -24.71 -4.79
N PHE A 307 -25.89 -25.84 -4.32
CA PHE A 307 -26.33 -27.15 -4.81
C PHE A 307 -27.57 -27.51 -4.00
N SER A 308 -28.68 -26.80 -4.27
CA SER A 308 -30.00 -27.34 -3.98
C SER A 308 -30.19 -28.54 -4.90
N THR A 309 -30.22 -29.70 -4.26
CA THR A 309 -30.56 -30.99 -4.80
C THR A 309 -31.93 -30.97 -5.48
N ASP A 310 -31.97 -30.86 -6.81
CA ASP A 310 -33.07 -31.46 -7.58
C ASP A 310 -32.79 -32.96 -7.71
N ARG A 311 -33.10 -33.66 -6.63
CA ARG A 311 -33.48 -35.07 -6.64
C ARG A 311 -34.83 -35.18 -5.95
N ALA A 312 -35.86 -35.45 -6.76
CA ALA A 312 -37.10 -36.19 -6.49
C ALA A 312 -38.34 -35.43 -6.97
N GLY A 313 -39.03 -36.02 -7.95
CA GLY A 313 -40.28 -35.57 -8.54
C GLY A 313 -40.45 -36.18 -9.92
#